data_AF-A0A7C8ZNJ9-F1
#
_entry.id   AF-A0A7C8ZNJ9-F1
#
_cell.length_a   1.000
_cell.length_b   1.000
_cell.length_c   1.000
_cell.angle_alpha   90.00
_cell.angle_beta   90.00
_cell.angle_gamma   90.00
#
_symmetry.space_group_name_H-M   'P 1'
#
loop_
_entity.id
_entity.type
_entity.pdbx_description
1 polymer ?
#
loop_
_entity_poly.entity_id
_entity_poly.type
_entity_poly.pdbx_seq_one_letter_code
_entity_poly.pdbx_strand_id
1 'polypeptide(L)'
;MENNQAMIKEFVLNRLGNVSPKSKTLVEKTELEDISVGSLKLRSPWDMLLKNISKDNVCVAGDAFHPMTPDIGQGGCSALEDAIVLARCLREALTERVGKETSKDKEDVHKRIKDGLEKYARERRWRSFMLITTAYLVGKIQQSNRSLIRFLREKFLSGMLLQALLKSADFDCGYLSHI
;
A
#
# COMPACT_ATOMS: atom_id res chain seq x y z
N MET A 1 19.39 -22.55 5.72
CA MET A 1 18.36 -21.53 6.05
C MET A 1 18.30 -21.28 7.55
N GLU A 2 18.30 -22.34 8.38
CA GLU A 2 18.34 -22.25 9.85
C GLU A 2 19.43 -21.32 10.41
N ASN A 3 20.66 -21.39 9.87
CA ASN A 3 21.77 -20.53 10.31
C ASN A 3 21.46 -19.01 10.14
N ASN A 4 20.68 -18.65 9.11
CA ASN A 4 20.29 -17.26 8.89
C ASN A 4 19.23 -16.80 9.91
N GLN A 5 18.25 -17.65 10.20
CA GLN A 5 17.18 -17.36 11.15
C GLN A 5 17.71 -17.23 12.58
N ALA A 6 18.68 -18.08 12.97
CA ALA A 6 19.37 -17.97 14.26
C ALA A 6 20.09 -16.62 14.40
N MET A 7 20.85 -16.20 13.37
CA MET A 7 21.51 -14.88 13.36
C MET A 7 20.51 -13.73 13.45
N ILE A 8 19.37 -13.82 12.76
CA ILE A 8 18.31 -12.81 12.83
C ILE A 8 17.71 -12.74 14.24
N LYS A 9 17.41 -13.89 14.85
CA LYS A 9 16.88 -13.97 16.20
C LYS A 9 17.82 -13.31 17.20
N GLU A 10 19.10 -13.64 17.13
CA GLU A 10 20.14 -13.04 17.96
C GLU A 10 20.27 -11.53 17.73
N PHE A 11 20.25 -11.09 16.46
CA PHE A 11 20.26 -9.67 16.11
C PHE A 11 19.09 -8.91 16.75
N VAL A 12 17.87 -9.46 16.68
CA VAL A 12 16.69 -8.84 17.30
C VAL A 12 16.87 -8.78 18.82
N LEU A 13 17.23 -9.89 19.47
CA LEU A 13 17.43 -9.95 20.92
C LEU A 13 18.45 -8.89 21.41
N ASN A 14 19.55 -8.71 20.66
CA ASN A 14 20.57 -7.70 20.96
C ASN A 14 20.08 -6.25 20.77
N ARG A 15 19.02 -6.04 19.96
CA ARG A 15 18.45 -4.71 19.66
C ARG A 15 17.25 -4.34 20.53
N LEU A 16 16.71 -5.29 21.30
CA LEU A 16 15.53 -5.09 22.14
C LEU A 16 15.76 -4.05 23.26
N GLY A 17 16.99 -3.78 23.70
CA GLY A 17 17.27 -2.77 24.72
C GLY A 17 16.42 -2.93 25.99
N ASN A 18 15.80 -1.85 26.47
CA ASN A 18 14.96 -1.82 27.69
C ASN A 18 13.47 -2.08 27.41
N VAL A 19 13.13 -3.10 26.61
CA VAL A 19 11.74 -3.55 26.45
C VAL A 19 11.24 -4.33 27.67
N SER A 20 9.91 -4.52 27.74
CA SER A 20 9.32 -5.33 28.82
C SER A 20 9.85 -6.78 28.80
N PRO A 21 9.95 -7.45 29.97
CA PRO A 21 10.34 -8.86 30.03
C PRO A 21 9.44 -9.76 29.19
N LYS A 22 8.13 -9.47 29.13
CA LYS A 22 7.16 -10.22 28.31
C LYS A 22 7.51 -10.18 26.82
N SER A 23 7.89 -9.01 26.30
CA SER A 23 8.28 -8.85 24.90
C SER A 23 9.57 -9.61 24.58
N LYS A 24 10.54 -9.60 25.49
CA LYS A 24 11.78 -10.36 25.33
C LYS A 24 11.53 -11.87 25.34
N THR A 25 10.75 -12.37 26.30
CA THR A 25 10.38 -13.79 26.39
C THR A 25 9.60 -14.25 25.15
N LEU A 26 8.76 -13.40 24.55
CA LEU A 26 8.06 -13.73 23.32
C LEU A 26 9.05 -14.05 22.19
N VAL A 27 10.03 -13.17 21.96
CA VAL A 27 11.07 -13.37 20.92
C VAL A 27 11.94 -14.59 21.23
N GLU A 28 12.31 -14.81 22.50
CA GLU A 28 13.08 -15.99 22.92
C GLU A 28 12.35 -17.30 22.61
N LYS A 29 11.03 -17.33 22.80
CA LYS A 29 10.19 -18.51 22.56
C LYS A 29 9.79 -18.75 21.11
N THR A 30 9.89 -17.76 20.22
CA THR A 30 9.59 -17.94 18.79
C THR A 30 10.53 -18.96 18.17
N GLU A 31 9.99 -20.01 17.54
CA GLU A 31 10.79 -21.04 16.88
C GLU A 31 11.50 -20.49 15.64
N LEU A 32 12.62 -21.08 15.24
CA LEU A 32 13.42 -20.54 14.12
C LEU A 32 12.63 -20.56 12.81
N GLU A 33 11.80 -21.58 12.61
CA GLU A 33 10.94 -21.72 11.43
C GLU A 33 9.86 -20.65 11.32
N ASP A 34 9.40 -20.09 12.45
CA ASP A 34 8.42 -19.00 12.51
C ASP A 34 9.05 -17.61 12.23
N ILE A 35 10.37 -17.52 12.16
CA ILE A 35 11.06 -16.27 11.88
C ILE A 35 11.19 -16.07 10.37
N SER A 36 10.44 -15.09 9.87
CA SER A 36 10.55 -14.60 8.51
C SER A 36 11.12 -13.18 8.47
N VAL A 37 11.90 -12.89 7.42
CA VAL A 37 12.46 -11.56 7.18
C VAL A 37 12.17 -11.14 5.76
N GLY A 38 11.54 -9.98 5.63
CA GLY A 38 11.30 -9.31 4.36
C GLY A 38 11.91 -7.91 4.38
N SER A 39 12.59 -7.52 3.29
CA SER A 39 13.02 -6.14 3.11
C SER A 39 11.80 -5.24 2.91
N LEU A 40 11.66 -4.21 3.75
CA LEU A 40 10.65 -3.19 3.54
C LEU A 40 10.95 -2.43 2.25
N LYS A 41 10.00 -2.46 1.31
CA LYS A 41 10.07 -1.72 0.05
C LYS A 41 9.02 -0.63 0.06
N LEU A 42 9.40 0.50 -0.50
CA LEU A 42 8.55 1.67 -0.67
C LEU A 42 8.75 2.16 -2.10
N ARG A 43 7.67 2.45 -2.83
CA ARG A 43 7.80 3.20 -4.07
C ARG A 43 7.95 4.68 -3.74
N SER A 44 8.88 5.35 -4.41
CA SER A 44 9.05 6.80 -4.24
C SER A 44 7.71 7.51 -4.46
N PRO A 45 7.26 8.40 -3.54
CA PRO A 45 6.03 9.14 -3.75
C PRO A 45 6.01 9.88 -5.10
N TRP A 46 7.14 10.45 -5.50
CA TRP A 46 7.28 11.19 -6.76
C TRP A 46 7.05 10.32 -7.99
N ASP A 47 7.36 9.02 -7.91
CA ASP A 47 7.10 8.09 -9.01
C ASP A 47 5.59 7.93 -9.25
N MET A 48 4.74 8.12 -8.24
CA MET A 48 3.28 8.07 -8.39
C MET A 48 2.73 9.22 -9.23
N LEU A 49 3.40 10.37 -9.21
CA LEU A 49 2.96 11.55 -9.96
C LEU A 49 3.56 11.59 -11.37
N LEU A 50 4.79 11.07 -11.52
CA LEU A 50 5.60 11.28 -12.72
C LEU A 50 5.65 10.07 -13.67
N LYS A 51 5.45 8.83 -13.18
CA LYS A 51 5.59 7.62 -13.99
C LYS A 51 4.24 7.10 -14.49
N ASN A 52 4.29 6.41 -15.63
CA ASN A 52 3.13 5.68 -16.15
C ASN A 52 2.93 4.37 -15.36
N ILE A 53 1.67 4.11 -15.02
CA ILE A 53 1.23 3.00 -14.15
C ILE A 53 0.27 2.06 -14.89
N SER A 54 -0.11 2.45 -16.11
CA SER A 54 -0.73 1.62 -17.12
C SER A 54 0.05 1.78 -18.42
N LYS A 55 0.02 0.73 -19.25
CA LYS A 55 0.53 0.74 -20.62
C LYS A 55 -0.37 -0.15 -21.45
N ASP A 56 -1.02 0.45 -22.45
CA ASP A 56 -2.02 -0.21 -23.29
C ASP A 56 -3.09 -0.90 -22.41
N ASN A 57 -3.38 -2.17 -22.62
CA ASN A 57 -4.38 -2.91 -21.84
C ASN A 57 -3.80 -3.59 -20.59
N VAL A 58 -2.72 -3.06 -20.03
CA VAL A 58 -2.10 -3.56 -18.80
C VAL A 58 -1.99 -2.44 -17.77
N CYS A 59 -2.39 -2.71 -16.53
CA CYS A 59 -2.16 -1.85 -15.38
C CYS A 59 -1.68 -2.66 -14.18
N VAL A 60 -1.15 -1.98 -13.17
CA VAL A 60 -0.78 -2.58 -11.89
C VAL A 60 -1.70 -2.07 -10.78
N ALA A 61 -1.94 -2.91 -9.76
CA ALA A 61 -2.74 -2.60 -8.58
C ALA A 61 -2.08 -3.21 -7.32
N GLY A 62 -2.54 -2.81 -6.14
CA GLY A 62 -2.03 -3.29 -4.85
C GLY A 62 -0.55 -2.99 -4.65
N ASP A 63 0.18 -3.88 -3.97
CA ASP A 63 1.62 -3.73 -3.69
C ASP A 63 2.48 -3.63 -4.96
N ALA A 64 2.00 -4.09 -6.13
CA ALA A 64 2.70 -3.89 -7.39
C ALA A 64 2.63 -2.44 -7.88
N PHE A 65 1.59 -1.71 -7.46
CA PHE A 65 1.36 -0.32 -7.82
C PHE A 65 1.83 0.65 -6.73
N HIS A 66 1.52 0.40 -5.47
CA HIS A 66 1.78 1.34 -4.38
C HIS A 66 2.41 0.68 -3.14
N PRO A 67 3.52 -0.08 -3.31
CA PRO A 67 4.17 -0.69 -2.15
C PRO A 67 4.56 0.41 -1.16
N MET A 68 4.11 0.24 0.08
CA MET A 68 4.29 1.20 1.16
C MET A 68 4.82 0.52 2.41
N THR A 69 5.42 1.32 3.30
CA THR A 69 5.84 0.79 4.60
C THR A 69 4.62 0.47 5.47
N PRO A 70 4.71 -0.50 6.39
CA PRO A 70 3.54 -1.00 7.12
C PRO A 70 3.08 -0.07 8.24
N ASP A 71 3.73 1.09 8.44
CA ASP A 71 3.59 1.91 9.65
C ASP A 71 2.19 2.51 9.88
N ILE A 72 1.32 2.51 8.85
CA ILE A 72 -0.09 2.92 8.93
C ILE A 72 -1.09 1.78 8.63
N GLY A 73 -0.61 0.58 8.30
CA GLY A 73 -1.46 -0.58 8.05
C GLY A 73 -2.44 -0.48 6.86
N GLN A 74 -2.19 0.42 5.89
CA GLN A 74 -3.15 0.73 4.81
C GLN A 74 -2.94 -0.04 3.50
N GLY A 75 -1.87 -0.83 3.35
CA GLY A 75 -1.58 -1.52 2.09
C GLY A 75 -2.74 -2.40 1.60
N GLY A 76 -3.26 -3.27 2.48
CA GLY A 76 -4.39 -4.15 2.16
C GLY A 76 -5.69 -3.38 1.84
N CYS A 77 -6.03 -2.37 2.64
CA CYS A 77 -7.20 -1.53 2.38
C CYS A 77 -7.07 -0.81 1.03
N SER A 78 -5.90 -0.27 0.72
CA SER A 78 -5.64 0.40 -0.56
C SER A 78 -5.74 -0.55 -1.75
N ALA A 79 -5.35 -1.82 -1.59
CA ALA A 79 -5.55 -2.84 -2.61
C ALA A 79 -7.04 -3.16 -2.85
N LEU A 80 -7.87 -3.13 -1.81
CA LEU A 80 -9.33 -3.26 -1.95
C LEU A 80 -9.95 -2.05 -2.63
N GLU A 81 -9.53 -0.83 -2.27
CA GLU A 81 -9.92 0.40 -2.97
C GLU A 81 -9.58 0.30 -4.47
N ASP A 82 -8.38 -0.20 -4.81
CA ASP A 82 -7.98 -0.39 -6.20
C ASP A 82 -8.92 -1.35 -6.93
N ALA A 83 -9.30 -2.47 -6.31
CA ALA A 83 -10.18 -3.45 -6.93
C ALA A 83 -11.54 -2.85 -7.30
N ILE A 84 -12.13 -2.05 -6.41
CA ILE A 84 -13.42 -1.38 -6.66
C ILE A 84 -13.29 -0.34 -7.78
N VAL A 85 -12.28 0.52 -7.69
CA VAL A 85 -12.08 1.60 -8.69
C VAL A 85 -11.74 1.01 -10.06
N LEU A 86 -10.94 -0.05 -10.12
CA LEU A 86 -10.61 -0.75 -11.36
C LEU A 86 -11.85 -1.41 -11.98
N ALA A 87 -12.65 -2.11 -11.18
CA ALA A 87 -13.89 -2.74 -11.64
C ALA A 87 -14.86 -1.71 -12.22
N ARG A 88 -15.02 -0.55 -11.57
CA ARG A 88 -15.85 0.56 -12.07
C ARG A 88 -15.35 1.06 -13.43
N CYS A 89 -14.05 1.33 -13.55
CA CYS A 89 -13.46 1.86 -14.79
C CYS A 89 -13.56 0.85 -15.95
N LEU A 90 -13.35 -0.44 -15.69
CA LEU A 90 -13.47 -1.48 -16.70
C LEU A 90 -14.92 -1.71 -17.13
N ARG A 91 -15.87 -1.67 -16.19
CA ARG A 91 -17.29 -1.81 -16.54
C ARG A 91 -17.73 -0.75 -17.53
N GLU A 92 -17.39 0.52 -17.29
CA GLU A 92 -17.69 1.62 -18.21
C GLU A 92 -17.12 1.34 -19.61
N ALA A 93 -15.87 0.89 -19.70
CA ALA A 93 -15.24 0.53 -20.96
C ALA A 93 -15.95 -0.63 -21.69
N LEU A 94 -16.49 -1.61 -20.95
CA LEU A 94 -17.10 -2.83 -21.50
C LEU A 94 -18.60 -2.70 -21.80
N THR A 95 -19.32 -1.75 -21.18
CA THR A 95 -20.79 -1.65 -21.30
C THR A 95 -21.23 -0.92 -22.57
N GLU A 96 -20.35 -0.13 -23.20
CA GLU A 96 -20.64 0.56 -24.46
C GLU A 96 -20.64 -0.42 -25.65
N ARG A 97 -21.80 -1.05 -25.91
CA ARG A 97 -22.19 -1.85 -27.09
C ARG A 97 -21.27 -3.02 -27.48
N VAL A 98 -21.75 -4.23 -27.24
CA VAL A 98 -21.39 -5.43 -28.00
C VAL A 98 -22.15 -5.40 -29.34
N GLY A 99 -21.61 -4.68 -30.33
CA GLY A 99 -21.98 -4.85 -31.74
C GLY A 99 -21.28 -6.07 -32.34
N LYS A 100 -21.83 -6.65 -33.42
CA LYS A 100 -21.30 -7.86 -34.10
C LYS A 100 -19.78 -7.79 -34.31
N GLU A 101 -19.02 -8.79 -33.86
CA GLU A 101 -17.56 -8.86 -33.94
C GLU A 101 -16.96 -8.58 -35.33
N THR A 102 -16.70 -7.30 -35.66
CA THR A 102 -15.84 -6.93 -36.77
C THR A 102 -14.43 -6.58 -36.28
N SER A 103 -13.44 -6.56 -37.18
CA SER A 103 -12.07 -6.10 -36.87
C SER A 103 -12.06 -4.69 -36.28
N LYS A 104 -12.98 -3.83 -36.72
CA LYS A 104 -13.17 -2.46 -36.22
C LYS A 104 -13.71 -2.42 -34.79
N ASP A 105 -14.58 -3.36 -34.41
CA ASP A 105 -15.10 -3.47 -33.04
C ASP A 105 -14.02 -3.95 -32.06
N LYS A 106 -13.11 -4.82 -32.50
CA LYS A 106 -11.98 -5.28 -31.66
C LYS A 106 -11.00 -4.15 -31.33
N GLU A 107 -10.69 -3.29 -32.31
CA GLU A 107 -9.84 -2.11 -32.10
C GLU A 107 -10.51 -1.08 -31.19
N ASP A 108 -11.83 -0.90 -31.34
CA ASP A 108 -12.64 -0.03 -30.48
C ASP A 108 -12.68 -0.52 -29.02
N VAL A 109 -12.93 -1.82 -28.79
CA VAL A 109 -12.88 -2.42 -27.44
C VAL A 109 -11.48 -2.29 -26.84
N HIS A 110 -10.43 -2.53 -27.63
CA HIS A 110 -9.06 -2.40 -27.16
C HIS A 110 -8.80 -0.97 -26.64
N LYS A 111 -9.19 0.04 -27.42
CA LYS A 111 -9.05 1.45 -27.04
C LYS A 111 -9.85 1.79 -25.79
N ARG A 112 -11.10 1.32 -25.67
CA ARG A 112 -11.93 1.57 -24.49
C ARG A 112 -11.34 0.97 -23.23
N ILE A 113 -10.80 -0.25 -23.29
CA ILE A 113 -10.12 -0.88 -22.15
C ILE A 113 -8.91 -0.04 -21.74
N LYS A 114 -8.07 0.38 -22.71
CA LYS A 114 -6.93 1.26 -22.44
C LYS A 114 -7.35 2.54 -21.72
N ASP A 115 -8.36 3.23 -22.24
CA ASP A 115 -8.88 4.47 -21.67
C ASP A 115 -9.42 4.25 -20.23
N GLY A 116 -10.09 3.13 -19.99
CA GLY A 116 -10.56 2.70 -18.67
C GLY A 116 -9.43 2.43 -17.69
N LEU A 117 -8.37 1.73 -18.11
CA LEU A 117 -7.19 1.49 -17.27
C LEU A 117 -6.42 2.79 -16.97
N GLU A 118 -6.34 3.71 -17.92
CA GLU A 118 -5.76 5.04 -17.71
C GLU A 118 -6.62 5.88 -16.75
N LYS A 119 -7.95 5.74 -16.79
CA LYS A 119 -8.86 6.38 -15.83
C LYS A 119 -8.63 5.85 -14.42
N TYR A 120 -8.61 4.53 -14.24
CA TYR A 120 -8.26 3.88 -12.97
C TYR A 120 -6.93 4.43 -12.42
N ALA A 121 -5.90 4.42 -13.27
CA ALA A 121 -4.60 4.95 -12.94
C ALA A 121 -4.67 6.38 -12.41
N ARG A 122 -5.32 7.30 -13.15
CA ARG A 122 -5.44 8.71 -12.75
C ARG A 122 -6.14 8.88 -11.40
N GLU A 123 -7.23 8.18 -11.16
CA GLU A 123 -7.99 8.27 -9.91
C GLU A 123 -7.18 7.81 -8.69
N ARG A 124 -6.31 6.81 -8.88
CA ARG A 124 -5.56 6.21 -7.77
C ARG A 124 -4.23 6.89 -7.47
N ARG A 125 -3.62 7.62 -8.42
CA ARG A 125 -2.30 8.27 -8.24
C ARG A 125 -2.18 9.12 -6.98
N TRP A 126 -3.11 10.07 -6.80
CA TRP A 126 -3.04 10.99 -5.66
C TRP A 126 -3.23 10.27 -4.33
N ARG A 127 -4.15 9.30 -4.31
CA ARG A 127 -4.44 8.50 -3.14
C ARG A 127 -3.22 7.65 -2.73
N SER A 128 -2.60 6.95 -3.68
CA SER A 128 -1.37 6.18 -3.43
C SER A 128 -0.20 7.07 -2.99
N PHE A 129 -0.02 8.24 -3.61
CA PHE A 129 0.98 9.23 -3.19
C PHE A 129 0.82 9.63 -1.71
N MET A 130 -0.41 9.94 -1.29
CA MET A 130 -0.70 10.35 0.09
C MET A 130 -0.45 9.22 1.09
N LEU A 131 -0.85 7.99 0.76
CA LEU A 131 -0.64 6.83 1.63
C LEU A 131 0.84 6.51 1.81
N ILE A 132 1.59 6.41 0.71
CA ILE A 132 3.04 6.16 0.69
C ILE A 132 3.79 7.23 1.52
N THR A 133 3.48 8.51 1.30
CA THR A 133 4.13 9.62 2.00
C THR A 133 3.84 9.58 3.50
N THR A 134 2.57 9.34 3.86
CA THR A 134 2.14 9.28 5.26
C THR A 134 2.80 8.11 5.98
N ALA A 135 2.81 6.93 5.37
CA ALA A 135 3.47 5.73 5.90
C ALA A 135 4.95 5.99 6.20
N TYR A 136 5.68 6.57 5.24
CA TYR A 136 7.10 6.89 5.41
C TYR A 136 7.36 7.89 6.55
N LEU A 137 6.56 8.97 6.63
CA LEU A 137 6.70 9.96 7.69
C LEU A 137 6.42 9.37 9.07
N VAL A 138 5.35 8.58 9.18
CA VAL A 138 5.01 7.89 10.43
C VAL A 138 6.13 6.94 10.86
N GLY A 139 6.66 6.11 9.94
CA GLY A 139 7.77 5.21 10.23
C GLY A 139 9.04 5.95 10.67
N LYS A 140 9.37 7.07 10.02
CA LYS A 140 10.49 7.93 10.41
C LYS A 140 10.34 8.48 11.82
N ILE A 141 9.13 8.90 12.21
CA ILE A 141 8.87 9.44 13.55
C ILE A 141 8.95 8.30 14.59
N GLN A 142 8.30 7.16 14.33
CA GLN A 142 8.27 6.01 15.25
C GLN A 142 9.67 5.49 15.59
N GLN A 143 10.56 5.39 14.59
CA GLN A 143 11.92 4.85 14.73
C GLN A 143 12.94 5.85 15.29
N SER A 144 12.57 7.12 15.47
CA SER A 144 13.52 8.15 15.88
C SER A 144 13.80 8.13 17.39
N ASN A 145 15.09 8.20 17.75
CA ASN A 145 15.57 8.21 19.14
C ASN A 145 15.94 9.61 19.65
N ARG A 146 15.59 10.67 18.92
CA ARG A 146 15.89 12.05 19.33
C ARG A 146 14.89 12.50 20.40
N SER A 147 15.36 13.10 21.49
CA SER A 147 14.53 13.50 22.64
C SER A 147 13.31 14.36 22.24
N LEU A 148 13.48 15.28 21.30
CA LEU A 148 12.40 16.11 20.74
C LEU A 148 11.34 15.31 19.97
N ILE A 149 11.76 14.30 19.20
CA ILE A 149 10.82 13.48 18.43
C ILE A 149 10.14 12.43 19.31
N ARG A 150 10.82 11.95 20.36
CA ARG A 150 10.19 11.16 21.44
C ARG A 150 9.07 11.95 22.13
N PHE A 151 9.30 13.23 22.43
CA PHE A 151 8.27 14.11 22.99
C PHE A 151 7.10 14.36 22.00
N LEU A 152 7.39 14.62 20.72
CA LEU A 152 6.37 14.69 19.66
C LEU A 152 5.60 13.37 19.52
N ARG A 153 6.26 12.21 19.67
CA ARG A 153 5.62 10.89 19.66
C ARG A 153 4.67 10.68 20.82
N GLU A 154 5.06 11.08 22.02
CA GLU A 154 4.24 10.86 23.21
C GLU A 154 3.08 11.85 23.32
N LYS A 155 3.25 13.08 22.82
CA LYS A 155 2.27 14.17 23.02
C LYS A 155 1.46 14.57 21.79
N PHE A 156 1.98 14.30 20.58
CA PHE A 156 1.40 14.78 19.32
C PHE A 156 1.04 13.64 18.36
N LEU A 157 1.80 12.52 18.36
CA LEU A 157 1.46 11.39 17.49
C LEU A 157 0.13 10.76 17.85
N SER A 158 -0.31 10.64 19.09
CA SER A 158 -1.63 10.02 19.36
C SER A 158 -2.78 10.75 18.63
N GLY A 159 -2.76 12.08 18.60
CA GLY A 159 -3.75 12.89 17.86
C GLY A 159 -3.51 12.91 16.35
N MET A 160 -2.27 13.10 15.90
CA MET A 160 -1.94 13.11 14.47
C MET A 160 -2.08 11.75 13.80
N LEU A 161 -1.63 10.66 14.42
CA LEU A 161 -1.80 9.30 13.90
C LEU A 161 -3.28 8.98 13.82
N LEU A 162 -4.06 9.30 14.87
CA LEU A 162 -5.49 9.06 14.85
C LEU A 162 -6.16 9.85 13.72
N GLN A 163 -5.81 11.12 13.54
CA GLN A 163 -6.37 11.94 12.47
C GLN A 163 -5.90 11.50 11.08
N ALA A 164 -4.64 11.08 10.93
CA ALA A 164 -4.10 10.55 9.68
C ALA A 164 -4.70 9.18 9.34
N LEU A 165 -4.88 8.30 10.34
CA LEU A 165 -5.54 7.01 10.20
C LEU A 165 -7.01 7.18 9.83
N LEU A 166 -7.74 8.05 10.52
CA LEU A 166 -9.14 8.35 10.22
C LEU A 166 -9.30 8.96 8.82
N LYS A 167 -8.48 9.95 8.45
CA LYS A 167 -8.46 10.50 7.09
C LYS A 167 -8.02 9.47 6.05
N SER A 168 -7.18 8.51 6.43
CA SER A 168 -6.79 7.44 5.54
C SER A 168 -7.86 6.36 5.41
N ALA A 169 -8.83 6.25 6.32
CA ALA A 169 -9.90 5.25 6.21
C ALA A 169 -11.06 5.72 5.32
N ASP A 170 -11.21 7.03 5.14
CA ASP A 170 -12.33 7.64 4.43
C ASP A 170 -11.97 7.92 2.96
N PHE A 171 -11.93 6.85 2.15
CA PHE A 171 -11.76 6.96 0.70
C PHE A 171 -13.03 6.54 -0.03
N ASP A 172 -13.65 7.49 -0.74
CA ASP A 172 -14.80 7.21 -1.58
C ASP A 172 -14.37 6.48 -2.86
N CYS A 173 -14.63 5.17 -2.91
CA CYS A 173 -14.40 4.34 -4.09
C CYS A 173 -15.49 4.53 -5.16
N GLY A 174 -16.54 5.29 -4.86
CA GLY A 174 -17.79 5.36 -5.59
C GLY A 174 -18.63 4.07 -5.50
N TYR A 175 -19.69 4.03 -6.29
CA TYR A 175 -20.65 2.93 -6.27
C TYR A 175 -20.43 1.95 -7.42
N LEU A 176 -20.47 0.66 -7.10
CA LEU A 176 -20.70 -0.42 -8.05
C LEU A 176 -22.21 -0.62 -8.21
N SER A 177 -22.93 0.36 -8.76
CA SER A 177 -24.35 0.18 -9.04
C SER A 177 -24.52 -0.93 -10.07
N HIS A 178 -25.29 -1.98 -9.76
CA HIS A 178 -25.65 -3.09 -10.67
C HIS A 178 -24.57 -4.17 -10.92
N ILE A 179 -24.00 -4.77 -9.85
CA ILE A 179 -23.56 -6.18 -9.93
C ILE A 179 -24.78 -7.07 -9.73
#